data_AF-A0A9E4CVB1-F1
#
_entry.id   AF-A0A9E4CVB1-F1
#
_cell.length_a   1.000
_cell.length_b   1.000
_cell.length_c   1.000
_cell.angle_alpha   90.00
_cell.angle_beta   90.00
_cell.angle_gamma   90.00
#
_symmetry.space_group_name_H-M   'P 1'
#
loop_
_entity.id
_entity.type
_entity.pdbx_description
1 polymer ?
#
loop_
_entity_poly.entity_id
_entity_poly.type
_entity_poly.pdbx_seq_one_letter_code
_entity_poly.pdbx_strand_id
1 'polypeptide(L)'
;MSRLVYTEEELLREDPTLEPQVIDGARMHGGFRADGTYQPPRAPGREEALAAWEAALRARGGAPLDAEPSLLGGTRLPTVEQSRVLLRHGLGETFWNSLTVIGKIEARGRLLADMPFPDLAPHIVEPIGEMALGHLNKGMLKAHGWDEGGVPGVGAHDAMWFAARDLAFGAGAYPDVDPPENIARPEAGTRFMPELPPEIEGMLSLLMNLLIIEFRAEIGFSASQAILRTPGLFGDRVAQAEEAAEIIERIRTDEDIHVRSLRLYLGECASVTFRTVDGGTIPGQELIDRFWNGLVRWATVDQPALAAEQQRTMLRGRVAVLANADDVWTEFEAAA
;
A
#
# COMPACT_ATOMS: atom_id res chain seq x y z
N MET A 1 -29.01 -8.31 -16.01
CA MET A 1 -28.35 -7.10 -15.49
C MET A 1 -27.45 -7.56 -14.35
N SER A 2 -26.20 -7.11 -14.31
CA SER A 2 -25.29 -7.41 -13.18
C SER A 2 -25.77 -6.69 -11.92
N ARG A 3 -25.50 -7.28 -10.76
CA ARG A 3 -25.75 -6.68 -9.46
C ARG A 3 -24.75 -5.53 -9.22
N LEU A 4 -25.24 -4.34 -8.84
CA LEU A 4 -24.40 -3.15 -8.60
C LEU A 4 -24.56 -2.53 -7.21
N VAL A 5 -25.46 -3.07 -6.39
CA VAL A 5 -25.68 -2.62 -5.02
C VAL A 5 -25.33 -3.74 -4.06
N TYR A 6 -24.40 -3.44 -3.16
CA TYR A 6 -23.84 -4.37 -2.18
C TYR A 6 -23.99 -3.80 -0.78
N THR A 7 -24.32 -4.66 0.17
CA THR A 7 -24.35 -4.34 1.60
C THR A 7 -22.97 -4.49 2.20
N GLU A 8 -22.78 -3.92 3.39
CA GLU A 8 -21.54 -4.07 4.15
C GLU A 8 -21.24 -5.54 4.50
N GLU A 9 -22.25 -6.31 4.90
CA GLU A 9 -22.11 -7.74 5.19
C GLU A 9 -21.57 -8.51 3.98
N GLU A 10 -22.04 -8.16 2.78
CA GLU A 10 -21.60 -8.83 1.56
C GLU A 10 -20.18 -8.47 1.19
N LEU A 11 -19.77 -7.21 1.33
CA LEU A 11 -18.42 -6.75 1.05
C LEU A 11 -17.40 -7.22 2.10
N LEU A 12 -17.84 -7.47 3.33
CA LEU A 12 -16.99 -7.99 4.42
C LEU A 12 -17.07 -9.52 4.59
N ARG A 13 -17.70 -10.22 3.64
CA ARG A 13 -17.93 -11.66 3.73
C ARG A 13 -16.62 -12.46 3.59
N GLU A 14 -16.31 -13.24 4.61
CA GLU A 14 -15.25 -14.26 4.58
C GLU A 14 -15.67 -15.51 3.80
N ASP A 15 -14.69 -16.25 3.29
CA ASP A 15 -14.90 -17.60 2.79
C ASP A 15 -14.71 -18.62 3.94
N PRO A 16 -15.80 -19.26 4.44
CA PRO A 16 -15.71 -20.18 5.57
C PRO A 16 -15.05 -21.52 5.22
N THR A 17 -14.76 -21.76 3.95
CA THR A 17 -14.17 -23.03 3.48
C THR A 17 -12.64 -23.02 3.49
N LEU A 18 -12.02 -21.85 3.72
CA LEU A 18 -10.57 -21.72 3.74
C LEU A 18 -9.97 -22.28 5.02
N GLU A 19 -8.85 -22.99 4.87
CA GLU A 19 -7.99 -23.32 5.99
C GLU A 19 -7.32 -22.03 6.50
N PRO A 20 -7.35 -21.73 7.82
CA PRO A 20 -6.81 -20.49 8.34
C PRO A 20 -5.30 -20.35 8.10
N GLN A 21 -4.86 -19.14 7.76
CA GLN A 21 -3.44 -18.82 7.79
C GLN A 21 -2.95 -18.76 9.25
N VAL A 22 -1.87 -19.50 9.53
CA VAL A 22 -1.19 -19.49 10.83
C VAL A 22 0.30 -19.31 10.60
N ILE A 23 0.88 -18.30 11.25
CA ILE A 23 2.31 -18.01 11.22
C ILE A 23 2.81 -18.02 12.67
N ASP A 24 3.79 -18.87 12.97
CA ASP A 24 4.34 -19.08 14.32
C ASP A 24 3.25 -19.27 15.41
N GLY A 25 2.21 -20.05 15.09
CA GLY A 25 1.09 -20.32 16.00
C GLY A 25 0.06 -19.18 16.14
N ALA A 26 0.31 -18.01 15.56
CA ALA A 26 -0.63 -16.90 15.51
C ALA A 26 -1.51 -16.97 14.25
N ARG A 27 -2.82 -16.77 14.43
CA ARG A 27 -3.76 -16.68 13.30
C ARG A 27 -3.60 -15.33 12.60
N MET A 28 -3.44 -15.37 11.29
CA MET A 28 -3.47 -14.19 10.43
C MET A 28 -4.75 -14.18 9.59
N HIS A 29 -5.05 -13.03 9.00
CA HIS A 29 -6.08 -12.90 7.98
C HIS A 29 -5.68 -13.63 6.68
N GLY A 30 -6.67 -13.83 5.80
CA GLY A 30 -6.55 -14.71 4.65
C GLY A 30 -6.62 -16.18 5.03
N GLY A 31 -6.43 -17.03 4.02
CA GLY A 31 -6.47 -18.48 4.22
C GLY A 31 -6.14 -19.24 2.95
N PHE A 32 -6.23 -20.56 3.02
CA PHE A 32 -5.83 -21.46 1.94
C PHE A 32 -7.01 -22.31 1.47
N ARG A 33 -7.11 -22.50 0.16
CA ARG A 33 -7.95 -23.56 -0.41
C ARG A 33 -7.34 -24.92 -0.12
N ALA A 34 -8.12 -25.98 -0.31
CA ALA A 34 -7.68 -27.36 -0.12
C ALA A 34 -6.49 -27.78 -1.02
N ASP A 35 -6.22 -27.04 -2.10
CA ASP A 35 -5.07 -27.25 -2.99
C ASP A 35 -3.81 -26.48 -2.56
N GLY A 36 -3.87 -25.73 -1.45
CA GLY A 36 -2.79 -24.89 -0.93
C GLY A 36 -2.73 -23.49 -1.53
N THR A 37 -3.65 -23.11 -2.41
CA THR A 37 -3.69 -21.76 -2.99
C THR A 37 -4.14 -20.74 -1.94
N TYR A 38 -3.33 -19.71 -1.71
CA TYR A 38 -3.69 -18.60 -0.83
C TYR A 38 -4.88 -17.79 -1.38
N GLN A 39 -5.72 -17.29 -0.48
CA GLN A 39 -6.87 -16.44 -0.79
C GLN A 39 -6.88 -15.26 0.17
N PRO A 40 -7.02 -14.02 -0.36
CA PRO A 40 -7.16 -12.83 0.48
C PRO A 40 -8.35 -12.91 1.41
N PRO A 41 -8.27 -12.28 2.61
CA PRO A 41 -9.41 -12.17 3.50
C PRO A 41 -10.56 -11.46 2.79
N ARG A 42 -11.81 -11.74 3.13
CA ARG A 42 -12.98 -10.97 2.64
C ARG A 42 -13.05 -10.82 1.10
N ALA A 43 -12.34 -11.64 0.33
CA ALA A 43 -12.27 -11.52 -1.12
C ALA A 43 -13.61 -11.78 -1.84
N PRO A 44 -14.43 -12.79 -1.46
CA PRO A 44 -15.54 -13.23 -2.29
C PRO A 44 -16.54 -12.13 -2.69
N GLY A 45 -16.94 -11.27 -1.75
CA GLY A 45 -17.87 -10.18 -2.06
C GLY A 45 -17.21 -8.99 -2.74
N ARG A 46 -15.96 -8.65 -2.36
CA ARG A 46 -15.21 -7.53 -2.93
C ARG A 46 -14.88 -7.78 -4.41
N GLU A 47 -14.42 -8.99 -4.72
CA GLU A 47 -14.09 -9.40 -6.09
C GLU A 47 -15.30 -9.35 -7.04
N GLU A 48 -16.45 -9.87 -6.59
CA GLU A 48 -17.70 -9.83 -7.34
C GLU A 48 -18.13 -8.37 -7.61
N ALA A 49 -18.10 -7.53 -6.58
CA ALA A 49 -18.50 -6.14 -6.67
C ALA A 49 -17.58 -5.32 -7.59
N LEU A 50 -16.26 -5.45 -7.42
CA LEU A 50 -15.27 -4.79 -8.28
C LEU A 50 -15.44 -5.17 -9.75
N ALA A 51 -15.61 -6.46 -10.05
CA ALA A 51 -15.84 -6.92 -11.42
C ALA A 51 -17.13 -6.31 -12.03
N ALA A 52 -18.21 -6.26 -11.24
CA ALA A 52 -19.48 -5.72 -11.70
C ALA A 52 -19.40 -4.19 -11.93
N TRP A 53 -18.80 -3.44 -11.01
CA TRP A 53 -18.64 -1.99 -11.13
C TRP A 53 -17.69 -1.58 -12.25
N GLU A 54 -16.57 -2.30 -12.43
CA GLU A 54 -15.66 -2.06 -13.55
C GLU A 54 -16.34 -2.30 -14.91
N ALA A 55 -17.13 -3.37 -15.03
CA ALA A 55 -17.91 -3.62 -16.24
C ALA A 55 -18.93 -2.51 -16.49
N ALA A 56 -19.60 -2.02 -15.44
CA ALA A 56 -20.55 -0.92 -15.54
C ALA A 56 -19.88 0.41 -15.92
N LEU A 57 -18.70 0.71 -15.36
CA LEU A 57 -17.91 1.89 -15.71
C LEU A 57 -17.52 1.86 -17.19
N ARG A 58 -17.00 0.73 -17.68
CA ARG A 58 -16.67 0.55 -19.10
C ARG A 58 -17.88 0.68 -20.02
N ALA A 59 -19.02 0.13 -19.62
CA ALA A 59 -20.27 0.24 -20.40
C ALA A 59 -20.77 1.70 -20.54
N ARG A 60 -20.41 2.59 -19.59
CA ARG A 60 -20.70 4.03 -19.65
C ARG A 60 -19.61 4.84 -20.36
N GLY A 61 -18.58 4.19 -20.90
CA GLY A 61 -17.48 4.84 -21.62
C GLY A 61 -16.33 5.33 -20.74
N GLY A 62 -16.33 5.00 -19.44
CA GLY A 62 -15.22 5.29 -18.54
C GLY A 62 -14.23 4.12 -18.44
N ALA A 63 -13.20 4.29 -17.63
CA ALA A 63 -12.24 3.25 -17.28
C ALA A 63 -11.70 3.49 -15.86
N PRO A 64 -11.25 2.44 -15.14
CA PRO A 64 -10.43 2.63 -13.95
C PRO A 64 -9.23 3.54 -14.26
N LEU A 65 -8.76 4.30 -13.28
CA LEU A 65 -7.61 5.19 -13.44
C LEU A 65 -6.41 4.40 -14.00
N ASP A 66 -5.83 4.92 -15.08
CA ASP A 66 -4.66 4.32 -15.73
C ASP A 66 -3.40 4.66 -14.95
N ALA A 67 -3.16 3.88 -13.91
CA ALA A 67 -2.08 4.08 -12.96
C ALA A 67 -1.54 2.74 -12.50
N GLU A 68 -0.22 2.63 -12.43
CA GLU A 68 0.49 1.43 -12.03
C GLU A 68 1.77 1.79 -11.26
N PRO A 69 2.33 0.86 -10.45
CA PRO A 69 3.52 1.12 -9.66
C PRO A 69 4.74 1.61 -10.46
N SER A 70 4.82 1.25 -11.75
CA SER A 70 5.88 1.68 -12.67
C SER A 70 5.97 3.21 -12.81
N LEU A 71 4.88 3.92 -12.52
CA LEU A 71 4.85 5.38 -12.46
C LEU A 71 5.86 5.91 -11.43
N LEU A 72 6.07 5.19 -10.32
CA LEU A 72 6.95 5.58 -9.22
C LEU A 72 8.43 5.34 -9.50
N GLY A 73 8.92 5.95 -10.57
CA GLY A 73 10.35 6.04 -10.88
C GLY A 73 11.14 6.87 -9.85
N GLY A 74 12.46 6.85 -9.97
CA GLY A 74 13.38 7.64 -9.14
C GLY A 74 14.29 6.78 -8.26
N THR A 75 15.40 7.39 -7.82
CA THR A 75 16.42 6.71 -7.02
C THR A 75 15.89 6.37 -5.63
N ARG A 76 15.97 5.09 -5.25
CA ARG A 76 15.66 4.61 -3.90
C ARG A 76 16.92 4.03 -3.30
N LEU A 77 17.29 4.52 -2.13
CA LEU A 77 18.46 4.04 -1.39
C LEU A 77 18.00 3.42 -0.06
N PRO A 78 18.52 2.23 0.31
CA PRO A 78 19.36 1.38 -0.53
C PRO A 78 18.58 0.74 -1.69
N THR A 79 19.24 0.48 -2.82
CA THR A 79 18.74 -0.46 -3.85
C THR A 79 18.75 -1.90 -3.32
N VAL A 80 18.20 -2.85 -4.08
CA VAL A 80 18.29 -4.29 -3.73
C VAL A 80 19.75 -4.71 -3.62
N GLU A 81 20.59 -4.43 -4.63
CA GLU A 81 22.00 -4.83 -4.62
C GLU A 81 22.78 -4.17 -3.48
N GLN A 82 22.52 -2.90 -3.22
CA GLN A 82 23.07 -2.19 -2.06
C GLN A 82 22.67 -2.83 -0.73
N SER A 83 21.41 -3.24 -0.59
CA SER A 83 20.95 -3.97 0.60
C SER A 83 21.68 -5.30 0.78
N ARG A 84 21.98 -6.00 -0.34
CA ARG A 84 22.81 -7.21 -0.32
C ARG A 84 24.25 -6.93 0.12
N VAL A 85 24.85 -5.82 -0.30
CA VAL A 85 26.17 -5.39 0.18
C VAL A 85 26.13 -5.19 1.70
N LEU A 86 25.16 -4.42 2.20
CA LEU A 86 25.03 -4.15 3.64
C LEU A 86 24.86 -5.45 4.44
N LEU A 87 24.01 -6.37 3.98
CA LEU A 87 23.81 -7.67 4.64
C LEU A 87 25.09 -8.52 4.67
N ARG A 88 25.85 -8.59 3.57
CA ARG A 88 27.13 -9.33 3.51
C ARG A 88 28.17 -8.83 4.49
N HIS A 89 28.14 -7.53 4.81
CA HIS A 89 29.05 -6.89 5.77
C HIS A 89 28.47 -6.81 7.20
N GLY A 90 27.44 -7.61 7.50
CA GLY A 90 26.88 -7.73 8.86
C GLY A 90 26.00 -6.56 9.29
N LEU A 91 25.61 -5.66 8.39
CA LEU A 91 24.73 -4.52 8.67
C LEU A 91 23.24 -4.89 8.54
N GLY A 92 22.87 -6.10 9.02
CA GLY A 92 21.52 -6.66 8.94
C GLY A 92 20.44 -5.83 9.62
N GLU A 93 20.83 -5.03 10.62
CA GLU A 93 19.97 -4.04 11.27
C GLU A 93 19.31 -3.08 10.26
N THR A 94 19.92 -2.84 9.11
CA THR A 94 19.33 -1.98 8.08
C THR A 94 18.10 -2.58 7.47
N PHE A 95 18.17 -3.84 7.04
CA PHE A 95 17.01 -4.50 6.46
C PHE A 95 15.96 -4.83 7.52
N TRP A 96 16.37 -5.24 8.73
CA TRP A 96 15.46 -5.39 9.88
C TRP A 96 14.63 -4.13 10.16
N ASN A 97 15.28 -2.97 10.17
CA ASN A 97 14.62 -1.69 10.41
C ASN A 97 13.63 -1.37 9.29
N SER A 98 13.98 -1.64 8.02
CA SER A 98 13.04 -1.47 6.92
C SER A 98 11.78 -2.33 7.10
N LEU A 99 11.91 -3.62 7.39
CA LEU A 99 10.76 -4.50 7.64
C LEU A 99 9.90 -4.03 8.82
N THR A 100 10.55 -3.58 9.90
CA THR A 100 9.88 -3.04 11.10
C THR A 100 9.10 -1.76 10.80
N VAL A 101 9.72 -0.84 10.07
CA VAL A 101 9.10 0.44 9.68
C VAL A 101 7.90 0.19 8.76
N ILE A 102 7.99 -0.74 7.82
CA ILE A 102 6.88 -1.10 6.94
C ILE A 102 5.71 -1.62 7.78
N GLY A 103 5.93 -2.63 8.63
CA GLY A 103 4.85 -3.17 9.48
C GLY A 103 4.18 -2.11 10.37
N LYS A 104 4.96 -1.17 10.92
CA LYS A 104 4.41 -0.03 11.68
C LYS A 104 3.62 0.97 10.82
N ILE A 105 3.96 1.11 9.54
CA ILE A 105 3.22 1.96 8.60
C ILE A 105 1.90 1.27 8.21
N GLU A 106 1.89 -0.03 7.91
CA GLU A 106 0.64 -0.78 7.65
C GLU A 106 -0.31 -0.67 8.84
N ALA A 107 0.19 -0.80 10.08
CA ALA A 107 -0.64 -0.64 11.28
C ALA A 107 -1.39 0.71 11.33
N ARG A 108 -0.86 1.78 10.73
CA ARG A 108 -1.54 3.08 10.63
C ARG A 108 -2.74 3.04 9.67
N GLY A 109 -2.71 2.17 8.66
CA GLY A 109 -3.80 1.93 7.72
C GLY A 109 -5.10 1.50 8.41
N ARG A 110 -5.03 0.93 9.63
CA ARG A 110 -6.20 0.61 10.46
C ARG A 110 -7.16 1.77 10.67
N LEU A 111 -6.67 3.00 10.62
CA LEU A 111 -7.46 4.22 10.71
C LEU A 111 -8.55 4.30 9.62
N LEU A 112 -8.32 3.73 8.44
CA LEU A 112 -9.30 3.74 7.33
C LEU A 112 -10.61 3.06 7.71
N ALA A 113 -10.57 2.09 8.61
CA ALA A 113 -11.76 1.35 9.02
C ALA A 113 -12.70 2.10 9.97
N ASP A 114 -12.21 3.17 10.59
CA ASP A 114 -13.01 4.02 11.48
C ASP A 114 -13.15 5.45 10.95
N MET A 115 -12.52 5.78 9.81
CA MET A 115 -12.56 7.11 9.22
C MET A 115 -13.93 7.37 8.57
N PRO A 116 -14.64 8.46 8.94
CA PRO A 116 -15.86 8.84 8.26
C PRO A 116 -15.55 9.47 6.89
N PHE A 117 -16.16 8.97 5.82
CA PHE A 117 -16.08 9.60 4.50
C PHE A 117 -17.33 10.46 4.26
N PRO A 118 -17.19 11.66 3.66
CA PRO A 118 -18.34 12.50 3.34
C PRO A 118 -19.25 11.82 2.30
N ASP A 119 -20.55 12.14 2.34
CA ASP A 119 -21.48 11.69 1.30
C ASP A 119 -21.21 12.47 0.01
N LEU A 120 -20.86 11.75 -1.06
CA LEU A 120 -20.56 12.33 -2.37
C LEU A 120 -21.81 12.63 -3.20
N ALA A 121 -22.94 11.98 -2.94
CA ALA A 121 -24.12 12.07 -3.79
C ALA A 121 -24.63 13.51 -3.97
N PRO A 122 -24.63 14.39 -2.96
CA PRO A 122 -25.03 15.79 -3.12
C PRO A 122 -24.07 16.62 -4.00
N HIS A 123 -22.84 16.17 -4.18
CA HIS A 123 -21.76 16.89 -4.86
C HIS A 123 -21.52 16.42 -6.29
N ILE A 124 -22.22 15.38 -6.74
CA ILE A 124 -22.11 14.82 -8.09
C ILE A 124 -23.43 15.05 -8.84
N VAL A 125 -23.36 15.28 -10.15
CA VAL A 125 -24.54 15.50 -10.98
C VAL A 125 -25.26 14.20 -11.27
N GLU A 126 -24.50 13.16 -11.60
CA GLU A 126 -24.95 11.82 -11.94
C GLU A 126 -25.31 10.99 -10.69
N PRO A 127 -26.28 10.06 -10.78
CA PRO A 127 -26.57 9.14 -9.68
C PRO A 127 -25.41 8.15 -9.47
N ILE A 128 -24.86 8.11 -8.26
CA ILE A 128 -23.73 7.22 -7.90
C ILE A 128 -24.12 5.96 -7.12
N GLY A 129 -25.42 5.73 -6.88
CA GLY A 129 -25.89 4.64 -6.01
C GLY A 129 -25.56 3.23 -6.50
N GLU A 130 -25.29 3.07 -7.79
CA GLU A 130 -24.87 1.82 -8.44
C GLU A 130 -23.38 1.84 -8.86
N MET A 131 -22.64 2.85 -8.41
CA MET A 131 -21.20 2.99 -8.61
C MET A 131 -20.46 2.49 -7.38
N ALA A 132 -19.18 2.15 -7.53
CA ALA A 132 -18.30 1.83 -6.40
C ALA A 132 -18.18 3.04 -5.44
N LEU A 133 -18.20 4.27 -5.98
CA LEU A 133 -18.27 5.52 -5.19
C LEU A 133 -19.45 5.59 -4.22
N GLY A 134 -20.63 5.11 -4.63
CA GLY A 134 -21.82 5.03 -3.77
C GLY A 134 -21.70 4.00 -2.64
N HIS A 135 -20.57 3.29 -2.58
CA HIS A 135 -20.29 2.22 -1.62
C HIS A 135 -18.99 2.46 -0.82
N LEU A 136 -18.34 3.62 -0.93
CA LEU A 136 -17.12 3.94 -0.15
C LEU A 136 -17.33 3.71 1.36
N ASN A 137 -18.46 4.17 1.90
CA ASN A 137 -18.84 4.00 3.30
C ASN A 137 -19.53 2.65 3.63
N LYS A 138 -19.56 1.69 2.69
CA LYS A 138 -20.28 0.43 2.84
C LYS A 138 -19.35 -0.78 2.99
N GLY A 139 -18.09 -0.58 3.36
CA GLY A 139 -17.24 -1.69 3.81
C GLY A 139 -15.92 -1.85 3.06
N MET A 140 -15.71 -1.29 1.87
CA MET A 140 -14.44 -1.47 1.14
C MET A 140 -13.25 -0.84 1.86
N LEU A 141 -13.35 0.43 2.25
CA LEU A 141 -12.30 1.12 3.02
C LEU A 141 -12.15 0.57 4.43
N LYS A 142 -13.23 -0.01 4.96
CA LYS A 142 -13.21 -0.73 6.23
C LYS A 142 -12.48 -2.06 6.14
N ALA A 143 -12.71 -2.81 5.07
CA ALA A 143 -11.95 -4.01 4.78
C ALA A 143 -10.47 -3.68 4.62
N HIS A 144 -10.15 -2.63 3.85
CA HIS A 144 -8.80 -2.13 3.69
C HIS A 144 -8.14 -1.84 5.04
N GLY A 145 -8.75 -1.02 5.91
CA GLY A 145 -8.16 -0.76 7.23
C GLY A 145 -8.01 -2.02 8.10
N TRP A 146 -8.92 -2.98 8.01
CA TRP A 146 -8.79 -4.27 8.70
C TRP A 146 -7.73 -5.18 8.09
N ASP A 147 -7.46 -5.07 6.81
CA ASP A 147 -6.40 -5.80 6.12
C ASP A 147 -5.03 -5.26 6.57
N GLU A 148 -4.88 -3.94 6.76
CA GLU A 148 -3.59 -3.37 7.17
C GLU A 148 -3.20 -3.57 8.63
N GLY A 149 -4.13 -3.30 9.57
CA GLY A 149 -3.84 -3.36 11.01
C GLY A 149 -4.86 -4.14 11.84
N GLY A 150 -5.67 -4.95 11.18
CA GLY A 150 -6.32 -6.09 11.81
C GLY A 150 -7.61 -5.81 12.56
N VAL A 151 -8.15 -6.92 13.08
CA VAL A 151 -9.30 -6.98 13.99
C VAL A 151 -8.89 -7.76 15.23
N PRO A 152 -9.58 -7.58 16.38
CA PRO A 152 -9.21 -8.29 17.60
C PRO A 152 -9.06 -9.81 17.39
N GLY A 153 -7.88 -10.34 17.72
CA GLY A 153 -7.59 -11.77 17.69
C GLY A 153 -7.15 -12.34 16.33
N VAL A 154 -6.98 -11.52 15.30
CA VAL A 154 -6.46 -11.94 13.98
C VAL A 154 -5.40 -10.94 13.53
N GLY A 155 -4.19 -11.42 13.26
CA GLY A 155 -3.12 -10.59 12.71
C GLY A 155 -3.37 -10.19 11.25
N ALA A 156 -2.93 -8.99 10.89
CA ALA A 156 -3.07 -8.36 9.58
C ALA A 156 -1.69 -8.17 8.91
N HIS A 157 -1.60 -7.35 7.88
CA HIS A 157 -0.33 -7.05 7.20
C HIS A 157 0.75 -6.60 8.18
N ASP A 158 0.43 -5.74 9.15
CA ASP A 158 1.37 -5.31 10.19
C ASP A 158 2.03 -6.48 10.94
N ALA A 159 1.21 -7.40 11.45
CA ALA A 159 1.65 -8.60 12.17
C ALA A 159 2.41 -9.57 11.25
N MET A 160 2.00 -9.67 9.99
CA MET A 160 2.68 -10.49 8.99
C MET A 160 4.09 -9.94 8.67
N TRP A 161 4.27 -8.62 8.60
CA TRP A 161 5.60 -8.01 8.47
C TRP A 161 6.51 -8.31 9.66
N PHE A 162 6.00 -8.20 10.89
CA PHE A 162 6.78 -8.55 12.08
C PHE A 162 7.14 -10.03 12.11
N ALA A 163 6.22 -10.91 11.71
CA ALA A 163 6.49 -12.34 11.61
C ALA A 163 7.56 -12.66 10.55
N ALA A 164 7.45 -12.07 9.35
CA ALA A 164 8.44 -12.23 8.28
C ALA A 164 9.84 -11.74 8.71
N ARG A 165 9.90 -10.58 9.37
CA ARG A 165 11.13 -10.03 9.95
C ARG A 165 11.74 -10.98 10.98
N ASP A 166 10.94 -11.46 11.92
CA ASP A 166 11.40 -12.31 13.03
C ASP A 166 11.83 -13.70 12.54
N LEU A 167 11.22 -14.23 11.47
CA LEU A 167 11.68 -15.44 10.79
C LEU A 167 13.08 -15.24 10.19
N ALA A 168 13.26 -14.18 9.40
CA ALA A 168 14.48 -13.91 8.64
C ALA A 168 15.71 -13.67 9.55
N PHE A 169 15.54 -12.99 10.69
CA PHE A 169 16.65 -12.59 11.56
C PHE A 169 16.65 -13.23 12.95
N GLY A 170 15.50 -13.75 13.40
CA GLY A 170 15.25 -14.13 14.79
C GLY A 170 14.51 -13.03 15.54
N ALA A 171 13.54 -13.42 16.38
CA ALA A 171 12.77 -12.49 17.20
C ALA A 171 13.71 -11.64 18.09
N GLY A 172 13.50 -10.32 18.06
CA GLY A 172 14.29 -9.36 18.84
C GLY A 172 15.77 -9.27 18.44
N ALA A 173 16.14 -9.61 17.20
CA ALA A 173 17.53 -9.54 16.74
C ALA A 173 18.14 -8.14 16.83
N TYR A 174 17.32 -7.09 16.69
CA TYR A 174 17.72 -5.69 16.81
C TYR A 174 16.67 -4.87 17.58
N PRO A 175 17.03 -3.68 18.13
CA PRO A 175 16.09 -2.80 18.79
C PRO A 175 14.92 -2.39 17.88
N ASP A 176 13.79 -2.05 18.50
CA ASP A 176 12.66 -1.48 17.79
C ASP A 176 12.97 -0.06 17.30
N VAL A 177 12.39 0.33 16.17
CA VAL A 177 12.58 1.66 15.56
C VAL A 177 11.25 2.24 15.14
N ASP A 178 11.10 3.55 15.24
CA ASP A 178 9.88 4.21 14.80
C ASP A 178 9.99 4.70 13.35
N PRO A 179 8.89 4.59 12.56
CA PRO A 179 8.80 5.23 11.26
C PRO A 179 9.01 6.75 11.39
N PRO A 180 9.59 7.41 10.37
CA PRO A 180 9.73 8.86 10.37
C PRO A 180 8.37 9.56 10.53
N GLU A 181 8.37 10.69 11.25
CA GLU A 181 7.13 11.39 11.66
C GLU A 181 6.33 11.95 10.48
N ASN A 182 6.97 12.32 9.36
CA ASN A 182 6.28 12.96 8.26
C ASN A 182 6.79 12.49 6.88
N ILE A 183 5.93 11.80 6.15
CA ILE A 183 6.12 11.43 4.74
C ILE A 183 5.15 12.19 3.82
N ALA A 184 4.36 13.13 4.36
CA ALA A 184 3.41 13.90 3.59
C ALA A 184 4.10 14.98 2.76
N ARG A 185 3.36 15.53 1.79
CA ARG A 185 3.82 16.68 1.01
C ARG A 185 4.07 17.89 1.93
N PRO A 186 5.10 18.71 1.63
CA PRO A 186 5.35 19.95 2.35
C PRO A 186 4.25 21.02 2.13
N GLU A 187 3.38 20.84 1.15
CA GLU A 187 2.30 21.77 0.77
C GLU A 187 1.03 21.64 1.66
N ALA A 188 1.19 21.23 2.92
CA ALA A 188 0.09 21.11 3.85
C ALA A 188 -0.68 22.44 3.96
N GLY A 189 -1.99 22.40 3.68
CA GLY A 189 -2.87 23.57 3.71
C GLY A 189 -3.17 24.23 2.36
N THR A 190 -2.53 23.80 1.26
CA THR A 190 -2.90 24.26 -0.10
C THR A 190 -4.17 23.55 -0.58
N ARG A 191 -5.11 24.32 -1.13
CA ARG A 191 -6.29 23.80 -1.84
C ARG A 191 -5.96 23.66 -3.33
N PHE A 192 -6.02 22.45 -3.86
CA PHE A 192 -5.80 22.12 -5.28
C PHE A 192 -7.13 22.03 -6.06
N MET A 193 -8.23 21.77 -5.36
CA MET A 193 -9.58 21.66 -5.92
C MET A 193 -10.54 22.63 -5.19
N PRO A 194 -10.23 23.95 -5.15
CA PRO A 194 -11.01 24.93 -4.40
C PRO A 194 -12.47 25.06 -4.85
N GLU A 195 -12.80 24.55 -6.04
CA GLU A 195 -14.16 24.46 -6.58
C GLU A 195 -15.06 23.52 -5.77
N LEU A 196 -14.47 22.60 -4.98
CA LEU A 196 -15.18 21.65 -4.12
C LEU A 196 -15.21 22.10 -2.64
N PRO A 197 -16.17 21.59 -1.84
CA PRO A 197 -16.08 21.71 -0.39
C PRO A 197 -14.77 21.08 0.15
N PRO A 198 -14.15 21.67 1.20
CA PRO A 198 -12.89 21.17 1.76
C PRO A 198 -12.88 19.68 2.08
N GLU A 199 -13.98 19.16 2.61
CA GLU A 199 -14.15 17.75 2.99
C GLU A 199 -14.16 16.80 1.77
N ILE A 200 -14.74 17.22 0.64
CA ILE A 200 -14.75 16.44 -0.59
C ILE A 200 -13.36 16.45 -1.23
N GLU A 201 -12.70 17.60 -1.27
CA GLU A 201 -11.31 17.68 -1.71
C GLU A 201 -10.38 16.82 -0.84
N GLY A 202 -10.55 16.88 0.48
CA GLY A 202 -9.75 16.08 1.42
C GLY A 202 -9.92 14.59 1.17
N MET A 203 -11.16 14.14 0.92
CA MET A 203 -11.46 12.76 0.57
C MET A 203 -10.81 12.33 -0.75
N LEU A 204 -10.95 13.13 -1.83
CA LEU A 204 -10.32 12.82 -3.12
C LEU A 204 -8.79 12.78 -3.01
N SER A 205 -8.22 13.74 -2.27
CA SER A 205 -6.79 13.82 -2.01
C SER A 205 -6.30 12.59 -1.23
N LEU A 206 -7.07 12.14 -0.23
CA LEU A 206 -6.76 10.92 0.52
C LEU A 206 -6.73 9.70 -0.40
N LEU A 207 -7.75 9.47 -1.23
CA LEU A 207 -7.82 8.32 -2.14
C LEU A 207 -6.63 8.30 -3.13
N MET A 208 -6.26 9.46 -3.68
CA MET A 208 -5.10 9.56 -4.58
C MET A 208 -3.77 9.34 -3.86
N ASN A 209 -3.61 9.88 -2.64
CA ASN A 209 -2.40 9.62 -1.84
C ASN A 209 -2.31 8.14 -1.42
N LEU A 210 -3.43 7.52 -1.05
CA LEU A 210 -3.49 6.11 -0.70
C LEU A 210 -3.06 5.23 -1.87
N LEU A 211 -3.52 5.52 -3.10
CA LEU A 211 -3.05 4.78 -4.29
C LEU A 211 -1.53 4.90 -4.51
N ILE A 212 -0.94 6.08 -4.25
CA ILE A 212 0.53 6.24 -4.30
C ILE A 212 1.23 5.46 -3.19
N ILE A 213 0.62 5.34 -2.01
CA ILE A 213 1.13 4.50 -0.93
C ILE A 213 1.14 3.04 -1.37
N GLU A 214 0.06 2.52 -1.97
CA GLU A 214 0.02 1.13 -2.46
C GLU A 214 1.12 0.85 -3.50
N PHE A 215 1.36 1.79 -4.41
CA PHE A 215 2.43 1.65 -5.38
C PHE A 215 3.83 1.67 -4.73
N ARG A 216 4.02 2.42 -3.64
CA ARG A 216 5.27 2.38 -2.87
C ARG A 216 5.43 1.08 -2.12
N ALA A 217 4.33 0.57 -1.58
CA ALA A 217 4.26 -0.70 -0.88
C ALA A 217 4.72 -1.83 -1.82
N GLU A 218 4.14 -1.92 -3.03
CA GLU A 218 4.51 -2.91 -4.05
C GLU A 218 6.02 -2.90 -4.40
N ILE A 219 6.62 -1.73 -4.56
CA ILE A 219 8.07 -1.63 -4.79
C ILE A 219 8.86 -2.16 -3.59
N GLY A 220 8.42 -1.83 -2.36
CA GLY A 220 9.03 -2.33 -1.12
C GLY A 220 8.89 -3.84 -0.96
N PHE A 221 7.74 -4.39 -1.36
CA PHE A 221 7.45 -5.81 -1.28
C PHE A 221 8.35 -6.61 -2.23
N SER A 222 8.38 -6.20 -3.50
CA SER A 222 9.23 -6.80 -4.53
C SER A 222 10.72 -6.75 -4.13
N ALA A 223 11.18 -5.60 -3.61
CA ALA A 223 12.55 -5.47 -3.13
C ALA A 223 12.84 -6.39 -1.93
N SER A 224 11.93 -6.46 -0.96
CA SER A 224 12.09 -7.30 0.24
C SER A 224 12.18 -8.78 -0.12
N GLN A 225 11.33 -9.26 -1.02
CA GLN A 225 11.38 -10.62 -1.52
C GLN A 225 12.67 -10.92 -2.29
N ALA A 226 13.12 -9.99 -3.15
CA ALA A 226 14.37 -10.14 -3.88
C ALA A 226 15.59 -10.20 -2.95
N ILE A 227 15.54 -9.51 -1.81
CA ILE A 227 16.58 -9.58 -0.77
C ILE A 227 16.48 -10.91 -0.02
N LEU A 228 15.31 -11.26 0.52
CA LEU A 228 15.07 -12.48 1.30
C LEU A 228 15.42 -13.76 0.55
N ARG A 229 15.13 -13.81 -0.76
CA ARG A 229 15.46 -14.96 -1.63
C ARG A 229 16.90 -14.93 -2.16
N THR A 230 17.77 -14.04 -1.68
CA THR A 230 19.17 -13.99 -2.14
C THR A 230 19.98 -15.15 -1.52
N PRO A 231 20.59 -16.04 -2.34
CA PRO A 231 21.37 -17.15 -1.83
C PRO A 231 22.55 -16.69 -0.95
N GLY A 232 22.72 -17.34 0.20
CA GLY A 232 23.86 -17.14 1.08
C GLY A 232 23.81 -15.91 1.99
N LEU A 233 22.75 -15.08 1.95
CA LEU A 233 22.65 -13.91 2.84
C LEU A 233 22.16 -14.22 4.26
N PHE A 234 21.37 -15.28 4.42
CA PHE A 234 20.70 -15.59 5.69
C PHE A 234 21.29 -16.79 6.44
N GLY A 235 22.50 -17.23 6.08
CA GLY A 235 23.22 -18.27 6.83
C GLY A 235 22.43 -19.57 7.01
N ASP A 236 22.16 -19.94 8.27
CA ASP A 236 21.35 -21.11 8.64
C ASP A 236 19.83 -20.88 8.57
N ARG A 237 19.40 -19.63 8.33
CA ARG A 237 17.99 -19.20 8.23
C ARG A 237 17.43 -19.16 6.81
N VAL A 238 18.05 -19.83 5.85
CA VAL A 238 17.62 -19.79 4.43
C VAL A 238 16.15 -20.22 4.26
N ALA A 239 15.71 -21.26 4.97
CA ALA A 239 14.31 -21.71 4.89
C ALA A 239 13.34 -20.68 5.49
N GLN A 240 13.71 -20.03 6.59
CA GLN A 240 12.91 -19.00 7.25
C GLN A 240 12.87 -17.70 6.43
N ALA A 241 13.96 -17.35 5.74
CA ALA A 241 13.99 -16.22 4.82
C ALA A 241 13.08 -16.47 3.60
N GLU A 242 13.03 -17.71 3.08
CA GLU A 242 12.07 -18.09 2.04
C GLU A 242 10.63 -17.97 2.55
N GLU A 243 10.34 -18.50 3.74
CA GLU A 243 9.01 -18.39 4.36
C GLU A 243 8.61 -16.92 4.59
N ALA A 244 9.54 -16.07 5.02
CA ALA A 244 9.33 -14.63 5.13
C ALA A 244 8.99 -13.99 3.77
N ALA A 245 9.64 -14.41 2.69
CA ALA A 245 9.34 -13.93 1.34
C ALA A 245 7.95 -14.39 0.84
N GLU A 246 7.53 -15.60 1.21
CA GLU A 246 6.18 -16.12 0.96
C GLU A 246 5.11 -15.37 1.74
N ILE A 247 5.38 -15.01 3.01
CA ILE A 247 4.45 -14.17 3.80
C ILE A 247 4.25 -12.82 3.12
N ILE A 248 5.33 -12.19 2.65
CA ILE A 248 5.25 -10.93 1.91
C ILE A 248 4.50 -11.11 0.58
N GLU A 249 4.64 -12.25 -0.11
CA GLU A 249 3.83 -12.52 -1.32
C GLU A 249 2.33 -12.55 -1.03
N ARG A 250 1.94 -13.02 0.15
CA ARG A 250 0.53 -13.06 0.56
C ARG A 250 -0.01 -11.65 0.83
N ILE A 251 0.77 -10.80 1.50
CA ILE A 251 0.47 -9.36 1.64
C ILE A 251 0.31 -8.73 0.26
N ARG A 252 1.25 -8.98 -0.66
CA ARG A 252 1.18 -8.49 -2.05
C ARG A 252 -0.09 -8.93 -2.77
N THR A 253 -0.54 -10.17 -2.51
CA THR A 253 -1.77 -10.71 -3.10
C THR A 253 -3.00 -10.00 -2.54
N ASP A 254 -3.00 -9.67 -1.25
CA ASP A 254 -4.09 -8.94 -0.60
C ASP A 254 -4.21 -7.51 -1.14
N GLU A 255 -3.09 -6.85 -1.44
CA GLU A 255 -3.08 -5.48 -1.97
C GLU A 255 -3.72 -5.30 -3.36
N ASP A 256 -3.87 -6.37 -4.15
CA ASP A 256 -4.49 -6.26 -5.48
C ASP A 256 -5.92 -5.68 -5.37
N ILE A 257 -6.68 -6.11 -4.35
CA ILE A 257 -8.04 -5.58 -4.09
C ILE A 257 -7.99 -4.10 -3.73
N HIS A 258 -6.98 -3.66 -2.97
CA HIS A 258 -6.81 -2.27 -2.56
C HIS A 258 -6.49 -1.38 -3.77
N VAL A 259 -5.45 -1.73 -4.52
CA VAL A 259 -5.06 -1.02 -5.74
C VAL A 259 -6.22 -0.98 -6.74
N ARG A 260 -6.87 -2.11 -6.99
CA ARG A 260 -8.00 -2.23 -7.92
C ARG A 260 -9.17 -1.36 -7.50
N SER A 261 -9.54 -1.37 -6.22
CA SER A 261 -10.64 -0.55 -5.70
C SER A 261 -10.35 0.95 -5.82
N LEU A 262 -9.14 1.40 -5.46
CA LEU A 262 -8.72 2.80 -5.56
C LEU A 262 -8.70 3.30 -7.00
N ARG A 263 -8.15 2.50 -7.92
CA ARG A 263 -8.18 2.83 -9.37
C ARG A 263 -9.61 2.92 -9.88
N LEU A 264 -10.49 2.04 -9.43
CA LEU A 264 -11.91 2.08 -9.80
C LEU A 264 -12.58 3.35 -9.26
N TYR A 265 -12.42 3.70 -7.99
CA TYR A 265 -12.99 4.93 -7.42
C TYR A 265 -12.54 6.18 -8.16
N LEU A 266 -11.24 6.28 -8.42
CA LEU A 266 -10.67 7.44 -9.10
C LEU A 266 -11.09 7.50 -10.58
N GLY A 267 -11.21 6.35 -11.24
CA GLY A 267 -11.77 6.25 -12.59
C GLY A 267 -13.26 6.64 -12.66
N GLU A 268 -14.06 6.23 -11.67
CA GLU A 268 -15.44 6.67 -11.55
C GLU A 268 -15.52 8.17 -11.27
N CYS A 269 -14.70 8.71 -10.37
CA CYS A 269 -14.60 10.16 -10.11
C CYS A 269 -14.26 10.93 -11.37
N ALA A 270 -13.32 10.43 -12.18
CA ALA A 270 -12.95 11.05 -13.43
C ALA A 270 -14.10 11.06 -14.46
N SER A 271 -14.97 10.05 -14.40
CA SER A 271 -16.09 9.86 -15.35
C SER A 271 -17.37 10.66 -15.04
N VAL A 272 -17.44 11.32 -13.88
CA VAL A 272 -18.63 12.07 -13.44
C VAL A 272 -18.42 13.57 -13.45
N THR A 273 -19.49 14.33 -13.24
CA THR A 273 -19.49 15.79 -13.13
C THR A 273 -19.72 16.20 -11.69
N PHE A 274 -18.82 17.03 -11.15
CA PHE A 274 -18.98 17.58 -9.81
C PHE A 274 -19.75 18.90 -9.83
N ARG A 275 -20.54 19.15 -8.79
CA ARG A 275 -21.17 20.44 -8.49
C ARG A 275 -20.18 21.31 -7.73
N THR A 276 -19.99 22.54 -8.18
CA THR A 276 -19.04 23.46 -7.56
C THR A 276 -19.71 24.31 -6.49
N VAL A 277 -18.92 24.83 -5.55
CA VAL A 277 -19.42 25.64 -4.42
C VAL A 277 -20.07 26.96 -4.84
N ASP A 278 -19.77 27.46 -6.05
CA ASP A 278 -20.36 28.67 -6.64
C ASP A 278 -21.64 28.39 -7.46
N GLY A 279 -22.14 27.14 -7.44
CA GLY A 279 -23.37 26.74 -8.12
C GLY A 279 -23.18 26.30 -9.57
N GLY A 280 -21.94 26.23 -10.06
CA GLY A 280 -21.59 25.66 -11.35
C GLY A 280 -21.35 24.14 -11.31
N THR A 281 -20.64 23.67 -12.33
CA THR A 281 -20.21 22.27 -12.46
C THR A 281 -18.82 22.18 -13.06
N ILE A 282 -18.07 21.15 -12.70
CA ILE A 282 -16.74 20.87 -13.25
C ILE A 282 -16.61 19.38 -13.60
N PRO A 283 -15.99 19.02 -14.74
CA PRO A 283 -15.71 17.62 -15.06
C PRO A 283 -14.78 17.00 -14.02
N GLY A 284 -15.10 15.81 -13.54
CA GLY A 284 -14.27 15.10 -12.56
C GLY A 284 -12.87 14.78 -13.08
N GLN A 285 -12.74 14.49 -14.38
CA GLN A 285 -11.44 14.29 -15.03
C GLN A 285 -10.49 15.47 -14.79
N GLU A 286 -10.99 16.71 -14.88
CA GLU A 286 -10.15 17.89 -14.68
C GLU A 286 -9.60 17.97 -13.24
N LEU A 287 -10.45 17.63 -12.26
CA LEU A 287 -10.07 17.60 -10.85
C LEU A 287 -9.04 16.50 -10.56
N ILE A 288 -9.31 15.28 -11.03
CA ILE A 288 -8.42 14.13 -10.83
C ILE A 288 -7.07 14.39 -11.50
N ASP A 289 -7.04 14.81 -12.76
CA ASP A 289 -5.78 15.07 -13.47
C ASP A 289 -4.95 16.17 -12.81
N ARG A 290 -5.60 17.25 -12.38
CA ARG A 290 -4.92 18.38 -11.74
C ARG A 290 -4.17 17.93 -10.49
N PHE A 291 -4.83 17.19 -9.60
CA PHE A 291 -4.20 16.69 -8.38
C PHE A 291 -3.22 15.54 -8.67
N TRP A 292 -3.61 14.56 -9.47
CA TRP A 292 -2.83 13.36 -9.76
C TRP A 292 -1.51 13.66 -10.50
N ASN A 293 -1.48 14.63 -11.41
CA ASN A 293 -0.24 14.99 -12.10
C ASN A 293 0.77 15.65 -11.17
N GLY A 294 0.30 16.57 -10.30
CA GLY A 294 1.12 17.11 -9.21
C GLY A 294 1.56 15.99 -8.27
N LEU A 295 0.59 15.15 -7.88
CA LEU A 295 0.64 13.79 -7.35
C LEU A 295 1.95 13.03 -7.62
N VAL A 296 1.98 12.53 -8.84
CA VAL A 296 3.02 11.69 -9.43
C VAL A 296 4.34 12.44 -9.45
N ARG A 297 4.39 13.68 -9.96
CA ARG A 297 5.66 14.43 -10.06
C ARG A 297 6.42 14.48 -8.73
N TRP A 298 5.74 14.83 -7.65
CA TRP A 298 6.39 14.87 -6.33
C TRP A 298 6.84 13.49 -5.88
N ALA A 299 6.01 12.46 -6.10
CA ALA A 299 6.28 11.10 -5.68
C ALA A 299 7.42 10.44 -6.49
N THR A 300 7.70 10.91 -7.70
CA THR A 300 8.68 10.33 -8.63
C THR A 300 9.97 11.13 -8.77
N VAL A 301 9.87 12.45 -8.68
CA VAL A 301 11.00 13.35 -8.94
C VAL A 301 11.51 13.95 -7.64
N ASP A 302 10.64 14.65 -6.91
CA ASP A 302 11.08 15.54 -5.83
C ASP A 302 11.40 14.76 -4.54
N GLN A 303 10.47 13.91 -4.09
CA GLN A 303 10.62 13.16 -2.84
C GLN A 303 11.71 12.08 -2.90
N PRO A 304 11.84 11.26 -3.97
CA PRO A 304 12.86 10.21 -4.00
C PRO A 304 14.29 10.74 -3.90
N ALA A 305 14.60 11.87 -4.55
CA ALA A 305 15.93 12.47 -4.48
C ALA A 305 16.28 12.93 -3.06
N LEU A 306 15.35 13.62 -2.38
CA LEU A 306 15.51 14.08 -1.00
C LEU A 306 15.65 12.90 -0.04
N ALA A 307 14.80 11.88 -0.20
CA ALA A 307 14.84 10.67 0.61
C ALA A 307 16.17 9.91 0.40
N ALA A 308 16.64 9.78 -0.84
CA ALA A 308 17.89 9.11 -1.16
C ALA A 308 19.10 9.81 -0.51
N GLU A 309 19.16 11.15 -0.53
CA GLU A 309 20.24 11.90 0.13
C GLU A 309 20.26 11.69 1.64
N GLN A 310 19.09 11.73 2.28
CA GLN A 310 18.94 11.45 3.72
C GLN A 310 19.36 10.02 4.06
N GLN A 311 18.89 9.04 3.28
CA GLN A 311 19.23 7.63 3.45
C GLN A 311 20.73 7.40 3.24
N ARG A 312 21.34 7.98 2.20
CA ARG A 312 22.79 7.90 1.97
C ARG A 312 23.59 8.39 3.18
N THR A 313 23.19 9.51 3.78
CA THR A 313 23.86 10.06 4.97
C THR A 313 23.77 9.11 6.16
N MET A 314 22.57 8.57 6.41
CA MET A 314 22.33 7.61 7.49
C MET A 314 23.12 6.31 7.28
N LEU A 315 23.09 5.76 6.07
CA LEU A 315 23.80 4.52 5.72
C LEU A 315 25.31 4.69 5.80
N ARG A 316 25.85 5.85 5.40
CA ARG A 316 27.28 6.14 5.55
C ARG A 316 27.70 6.16 7.02
N GLY A 317 26.86 6.72 7.89
CA GLY A 317 27.07 6.67 9.35
C GLY A 317 27.11 5.24 9.89
N ARG A 318 26.24 4.35 9.38
CA ARG A 318 26.24 2.93 9.75
C ARG A 318 27.48 2.19 9.25
N VAL A 319 27.89 2.42 8.00
CA VAL A 319 29.08 1.78 7.43
C VAL A 319 30.37 2.26 8.13
N ALA A 320 30.41 3.51 8.59
CA ALA A 320 31.58 4.09 9.25
C ALA A 320 32.01 3.40 10.55
N VAL A 321 31.17 2.55 11.15
CA VAL A 321 31.52 1.78 12.35
C VAL A 321 32.35 0.53 12.04
N LEU A 322 32.43 0.13 10.76
CA LEU A 322 33.18 -1.04 10.32
C LEU A 322 34.67 -0.73 10.18
N ALA A 323 35.52 -1.72 10.46
CA ALA A 323 36.98 -1.58 10.31
C ALA A 323 37.43 -1.32 8.86
N ASN A 324 36.67 -1.81 7.89
CA ASN A 324 36.89 -1.66 6.44
C ASN A 324 35.88 -0.71 5.79
N ALA A 325 35.43 0.33 6.50
CA ALA A 325 34.34 1.22 6.08
C ALA A 325 34.51 1.79 4.65
N ASP A 326 35.72 2.22 4.27
CA ASP A 326 35.95 2.81 2.94
C ASP A 326 35.75 1.81 1.80
N ASP A 327 36.19 0.56 1.98
CA ASP A 327 36.01 -0.50 1.00
C ASP A 327 34.53 -0.88 0.88
N VAL A 328 33.84 -1.02 2.01
CA VAL A 328 32.40 -1.33 2.06
C VAL A 328 31.58 -0.23 1.41
N TRP A 329 31.89 1.03 1.68
CA TRP A 329 31.20 2.17 1.08
C TRP A 329 31.45 2.26 -0.43
N THR A 330 32.67 1.95 -0.87
CA THR A 330 33.00 1.89 -2.31
C THR A 330 32.21 0.79 -3.01
N GLU A 331 32.12 -0.40 -2.40
CA GLU A 331 31.29 -1.51 -2.91
C GLU A 331 29.80 -1.13 -2.94
N PHE A 332 29.30 -0.46 -1.90
CA PHE A 332 27.93 0.00 -1.81
C PHE A 332 27.57 1.01 -2.92
N GLU A 333 28.40 2.03 -3.14
CA GLU A 333 28.14 3.01 -4.21
C GLU A 333 28.29 2.37 -5.61
N ALA A 334 29.15 1.36 -5.77
CA ALA A 334 29.29 0.62 -7.03
C ALA A 334 28.11 -0.32 -7.35
N ALA A 335 27.27 -0.65 -6.35
CA ALA A 335 26.09 -1.48 -6.50
C ALA A 335 24.80 -0.69 -6.83
N ALA A 336 24.92 0.62 -7.05
CA ALA A 336 23.80 1.51 -7.40
C ALA A 336 23.33 1.34 -8.86
#